data_AF-A0A537LN21-F1
#
_entry.id   AF-A0A537LN21-F1
#
_cell.length_a   1.000
_cell.length_b   1.000
_cell.length_c   1.000
_cell.angle_alpha   90.00
_cell.angle_beta   90.00
_cell.angle_gamma   90.00
#
_symmetry.space_group_name_H-M   'P 1'
#
loop_
_entity.id
_entity.type
_entity.pdbx_description
1 polymer ?
#
loop_
_entity_poly.entity_id
_entity_poly.type
_entity_poly.pdbx_seq_one_letter_code
_entity_poly.pdbx_strand_id
1 'polypeptide(L)'
;MNAVIIGSGPLRPRRALRELLRRANLIICADGGLRAARALGIVPHAVIGDFDSVEPALLAWARRKGTRLIEHPREKDRTDAELALQHALEAGAAEIDLLGVLGARIDHTLANIGLLIKVAGNGKRARILQGREELFLAEAQTPIDGRRGDLVSLIPLSDSVAGVTTHGLKYPLTDAVLHNTTTLGVSNEITELPAAVNARQGWLLVVVTHRR
;
A
#
# COMPACT_ATOMS: atom_id res chain seq x y z
N MET A 1 -13.36 -9.93 0.79
CA MET A 1 -12.89 -9.73 -0.60
C MET A 1 -11.56 -8.99 -0.55
N ASN A 2 -10.56 -9.42 -1.31
CA ASN A 2 -9.29 -8.70 -1.47
C ASN A 2 -9.26 -7.93 -2.80
N ALA A 3 -8.69 -6.73 -2.77
CA ALA A 3 -8.51 -5.89 -3.96
C ALA A 3 -7.05 -5.50 -4.13
N VAL A 4 -6.62 -5.38 -5.39
CA VAL A 4 -5.32 -4.85 -5.76
C VAL A 4 -5.51 -3.57 -6.56
N ILE A 5 -4.87 -2.50 -6.14
CA ILE A 5 -4.83 -1.22 -6.85
C ILE A 5 -3.44 -1.05 -7.45
N ILE A 6 -3.40 -0.80 -8.76
CA ILE A 6 -2.16 -0.63 -9.52
C ILE A 6 -2.04 0.83 -9.95
N GLY A 7 -1.07 1.55 -9.40
CA GLY A 7 -0.67 2.88 -9.84
C GLY A 7 0.41 2.84 -10.93
N SER A 8 0.88 4.02 -11.35
CA SER A 8 1.82 4.21 -12.45
C SER A 8 3.30 4.06 -12.05
N GLY A 9 3.60 3.91 -10.77
CA GLY A 9 4.94 3.72 -10.24
C GLY A 9 5.57 2.39 -10.69
N PRO A 10 6.91 2.28 -10.63
CA PRO A 10 7.62 1.14 -11.17
C PRO A 10 7.31 -0.15 -10.41
N LEU A 11 6.89 -1.19 -11.12
CA LEU A 11 6.68 -2.53 -10.55
C LEU A 11 7.75 -3.51 -11.03
N ARG A 12 8.23 -4.36 -10.12
CA ARG A 12 9.15 -5.44 -10.46
C ARG A 12 8.41 -6.78 -10.51
N PRO A 13 8.43 -7.51 -11.65
CA PRO A 13 7.70 -8.75 -11.82
C PRO A 13 8.35 -9.90 -11.04
N ARG A 14 8.08 -9.96 -9.73
CA ARG A 14 8.50 -11.06 -8.86
C ARG A 14 7.42 -12.13 -8.77
N ARG A 15 7.82 -13.35 -8.42
CA ARG A 15 6.88 -14.47 -8.20
C ARG A 15 5.77 -14.11 -7.20
N ALA A 16 6.14 -13.53 -6.06
CA ALA A 16 5.18 -13.11 -5.04
C ALA A 16 4.13 -12.13 -5.57
N LEU A 17 4.55 -11.12 -6.35
CA LEU A 17 3.64 -10.16 -6.98
C LEU A 17 2.66 -10.84 -7.96
N ARG A 18 3.14 -11.79 -8.78
CA ARG A 18 2.27 -12.53 -9.70
C ARG A 18 1.27 -13.41 -8.95
N GLU A 19 1.71 -14.06 -7.87
CA GLU A 19 0.83 -14.88 -7.02
C GLU A 19 -0.23 -14.01 -6.31
N LEU A 20 0.14 -12.82 -5.84
CA LEU A 20 -0.78 -11.83 -5.28
C LEU A 20 -1.86 -11.45 -6.29
N LEU A 21 -1.46 -11.02 -7.49
CA LEU A 21 -2.37 -10.61 -8.55
C LEU A 21 -3.30 -11.74 -8.99
N ARG A 22 -2.81 -12.99 -9.05
CA ARG A 22 -3.63 -14.15 -9.40
C ARG A 22 -4.70 -14.48 -8.34
N ARG A 23 -4.47 -14.12 -7.08
CA ARG A 23 -5.37 -14.38 -5.95
C ARG A 23 -6.32 -13.22 -5.66
N ALA A 24 -6.16 -12.08 -6.34
CA ALA A 24 -6.99 -10.91 -6.13
C ALA A 24 -8.41 -11.13 -6.67
N ASN A 25 -9.44 -10.86 -5.86
CA ASN A 25 -10.83 -10.88 -6.31
C ASN A 25 -11.16 -9.66 -7.19
N LEU A 26 -10.47 -8.55 -6.95
CA LEU A 26 -10.66 -7.29 -7.67
C LEU A 26 -9.30 -6.68 -8.00
N ILE A 27 -9.14 -6.19 -9.23
CA ILE A 27 -7.92 -5.52 -9.70
C ILE A 27 -8.35 -4.24 -10.39
N ILE A 28 -7.89 -3.11 -9.87
CA ILE A 28 -8.21 -1.77 -10.37
C ILE A 28 -6.91 -1.08 -10.74
N CYS A 29 -6.84 -0.50 -11.93
CA CYS A 29 -5.75 0.40 -12.29
C CYS A 29 -6.17 1.84 -12.04
N ALA A 30 -5.31 2.59 -11.36
CA ALA A 30 -5.38 4.04 -11.31
C ALA A 30 -4.60 4.59 -12.52
N ASP A 31 -5.33 5.14 -13.48
CA ASP A 31 -4.84 5.84 -14.66
C ASP A 31 -3.66 5.11 -15.36
N GLY A 32 -2.45 5.67 -15.35
CA GLY A 32 -1.23 5.08 -15.94
C GLY A 32 -0.84 3.69 -15.43
N GLY A 33 -1.43 3.22 -14.32
CA GLY A 33 -1.25 1.85 -13.82
C GLY A 33 -1.69 0.76 -14.80
N LEU A 34 -2.54 1.11 -15.79
CA LEU A 34 -2.90 0.20 -16.87
C LEU A 34 -1.68 -0.27 -17.69
N ARG A 35 -0.67 0.60 -17.86
CA ARG A 35 0.57 0.24 -18.57
C ARG A 35 1.33 -0.85 -17.81
N ALA A 36 1.43 -0.72 -16.49
CA ALA A 36 2.06 -1.70 -15.64
C ALA A 36 1.30 -3.04 -15.63
N ALA A 37 -0.03 -3.00 -15.51
CA ALA A 37 -0.87 -4.19 -15.60
C ALA A 37 -0.68 -4.94 -16.93
N ARG A 38 -0.68 -4.20 -18.05
CA ARG A 38 -0.46 -4.78 -19.38
C ARG A 38 0.91 -5.45 -19.51
N ALA A 39 1.97 -4.82 -19.01
CA ALA A 39 3.32 -5.37 -19.02
C ALA A 39 3.44 -6.64 -18.17
N LEU A 40 2.62 -6.78 -17.12
CA LEU A 40 2.51 -7.97 -16.29
C LEU A 40 1.59 -9.06 -16.87
N GLY A 41 0.95 -8.80 -18.03
CA GLY A 41 -0.01 -9.72 -18.63
C GLY A 41 -1.35 -9.80 -17.89
N ILE A 42 -1.64 -8.82 -17.03
CA ILE A 42 -2.87 -8.75 -16.23
C ILE A 42 -3.92 -7.92 -16.98
N VAL A 43 -5.14 -8.44 -17.04
CA VAL A 43 -6.33 -7.68 -17.46
C VAL A 43 -7.02 -7.19 -16.18
N PRO A 44 -7.07 -5.88 -15.91
CA PRO A 44 -7.76 -5.37 -14.73
C PRO A 44 -9.28 -5.43 -14.91
N HIS A 45 -10.01 -5.44 -13.80
CA HIS A 45 -11.47 -5.40 -13.79
C HIS A 45 -11.98 -3.99 -14.10
N ALA A 46 -11.29 -2.97 -13.57
CA ALA A 46 -11.58 -1.57 -13.84
C ALA A 46 -10.31 -0.73 -14.03
N VAL A 47 -10.43 0.35 -14.79
CA VAL A 47 -9.42 1.42 -14.89
C VAL A 47 -10.13 2.72 -14.57
N ILE A 48 -9.58 3.48 -13.63
CA ILE A 48 -10.16 4.73 -13.13
C ILE A 48 -9.16 5.86 -13.34
N GLY A 49 -9.58 6.94 -14.01
CA GLY A 49 -8.73 8.07 -14.31
C GLY A 49 -9.40 9.10 -15.21
N ASP A 50 -8.69 10.18 -15.52
CA ASP A 50 -9.04 11.09 -16.62
C ASP A 50 -8.46 10.61 -17.96
N PHE A 51 -7.60 9.58 -17.92
CA PHE A 51 -6.99 8.92 -19.07
C PHE A 51 -6.07 9.82 -19.90
N ASP A 52 -5.62 10.96 -19.36
CA ASP A 52 -4.74 11.89 -20.08
C ASP A 52 -3.33 11.31 -20.27
N SER A 53 -2.92 10.41 -19.38
CA SER A 53 -1.60 9.76 -19.38
C SER A 53 -1.57 8.40 -20.10
N VAL A 54 -2.74 7.92 -20.55
CA VAL A 54 -2.92 6.56 -21.10
C VAL A 54 -3.13 6.60 -22.60
N GLU A 55 -2.32 5.83 -23.33
CA GLU A 55 -2.44 5.70 -24.78
C GLU A 55 -3.82 5.15 -25.20
N PRO A 56 -4.51 5.76 -26.19
CA PRO A 56 -5.83 5.30 -26.63
C PRO A 56 -5.87 3.82 -27.06
N ALA A 57 -4.78 3.32 -27.65
CA ALA A 57 -4.64 1.92 -28.03
C ALA A 57 -4.67 0.97 -26.83
N LEU A 58 -4.14 1.41 -25.68
CA LEU A 58 -4.10 0.64 -24.45
C LEU A 58 -5.48 0.60 -23.77
N LEU A 59 -6.21 1.72 -23.76
CA LEU A 59 -7.61 1.75 -23.31
C LEU A 59 -8.50 0.87 -24.19
N ALA A 60 -8.32 0.93 -25.51
CA ALA A 60 -9.03 0.09 -26.45
C ALA A 60 -8.73 -1.41 -26.23
N TRP A 61 -7.47 -1.75 -25.95
CA TRP A 61 -7.09 -3.11 -25.56
C TRP A 61 -7.82 -3.56 -24.29
N ALA A 62 -7.83 -2.74 -23.24
CA ALA A 62 -8.48 -3.06 -21.97
C ALA A 62 -9.99 -3.26 -22.15
N ARG A 63 -10.65 -2.34 -22.86
CA ARG A 63 -12.08 -2.41 -23.17
C ARG A 63 -12.42 -3.69 -23.94
N ARG A 64 -11.64 -4.07 -24.96
CA ARG A 64 -11.83 -5.33 -25.70
C ARG A 64 -11.67 -6.59 -24.83
N LYS A 65 -10.90 -6.49 -23.75
CA LYS A 65 -10.70 -7.58 -22.79
C LYS A 65 -11.74 -7.62 -21.66
N GLY A 66 -12.73 -6.73 -21.69
CA GLY A 66 -13.83 -6.69 -20.72
C GLY A 66 -13.55 -5.79 -19.51
N THR A 67 -12.47 -5.01 -19.50
CA THR A 67 -12.20 -4.04 -18.45
C THR A 67 -13.20 -2.89 -18.49
N ARG A 68 -13.78 -2.53 -17.33
CA ARG A 68 -14.62 -1.35 -17.17
C ARG A 68 -13.75 -0.09 -17.13
N LEU A 69 -14.01 0.86 -18.03
CA LEU A 69 -13.36 2.18 -17.99
C LEU A 69 -14.28 3.15 -17.23
N ILE A 70 -13.78 3.73 -16.15
CA ILE A 70 -14.50 4.68 -15.30
C ILE A 70 -13.77 6.02 -15.41
N GLU A 71 -14.30 6.88 -16.27
CA GLU A 71 -13.72 8.18 -16.55
C GLU A 71 -14.15 9.19 -15.48
N HIS A 72 -13.20 9.99 -15.01
CA HIS A 72 -13.44 11.14 -14.14
C HIS A 72 -12.83 12.39 -14.76
N PRO A 73 -13.40 13.58 -14.53
CA PRO A 73 -12.78 14.83 -14.97
C PRO A 73 -11.35 14.98 -14.41
N ARG A 74 -10.51 15.68 -15.17
CA ARG A 74 -9.15 16.06 -14.74
C ARG A 74 -9.17 16.99 -13.54
N GLU A 75 -10.08 17.96 -13.56
CA GLU A 75 -10.35 18.84 -12.42
C GLU A 75 -11.27 18.14 -11.43
N LYS A 76 -10.68 17.65 -10.34
CA LYS A 76 -11.36 16.95 -9.26
C LYS A 76 -10.58 17.09 -7.97
N ASP A 77 -11.28 16.98 -6.85
CA ASP A 77 -10.66 17.13 -5.51
C ASP A 77 -9.91 15.87 -5.03
N ARG A 78 -9.74 14.85 -5.89
CA ARG A 78 -9.27 13.52 -5.50
C ARG A 78 -8.35 12.90 -6.55
N THR A 79 -7.29 12.24 -6.09
CA THR A 79 -6.35 11.55 -6.98
C THR A 79 -6.97 10.28 -7.57
N ASP A 80 -6.44 9.77 -8.68
CA ASP A 80 -6.90 8.51 -9.27
C ASP A 80 -6.70 7.31 -8.34
N ALA A 81 -5.62 7.33 -7.54
CA ALA A 81 -5.38 6.31 -6.52
C ALA A 81 -6.47 6.32 -5.44
N GLU A 82 -6.92 7.51 -5.02
CA GLU A 82 -7.99 7.65 -4.05
C GLU A 82 -9.37 7.23 -4.63
N LEU A 83 -9.63 7.54 -5.90
CA LEU A 83 -10.84 7.09 -6.58
C LEU A 83 -10.87 5.56 -6.76
N ALA A 84 -9.74 4.96 -7.16
CA ALA A 84 -9.57 3.52 -7.23
C ALA A 84 -9.79 2.85 -5.87
N LEU A 85 -9.29 3.48 -4.81
CA LEU A 85 -9.48 3.00 -3.44
C LEU A 85 -10.94 3.03 -3.02
N GLN A 86 -11.64 4.14 -3.27
CA GLN A 86 -13.06 4.23 -2.96
C GLN A 86 -13.84 3.17 -3.73
N HIS A 87 -13.56 2.99 -5.02
CA HIS A 87 -14.24 1.97 -5.82
C HIS A 87 -14.02 0.57 -5.26
N ALA A 88 -12.83 0.25 -4.77
CA ALA A 88 -12.56 -1.02 -4.09
C ALA A 88 -13.39 -1.17 -2.80
N LEU A 89 -13.47 -0.12 -1.98
CA LEU A 89 -14.23 -0.12 -0.73
C LEU A 89 -15.74 -0.28 -0.98
N GLU A 90 -16.29 0.44 -1.97
CA GLU A 90 -17.70 0.34 -2.39
C GLU A 90 -18.05 -1.05 -2.92
N ALA A 91 -17.10 -1.71 -3.58
CA ALA A 91 -17.24 -3.10 -4.00
C ALA A 91 -17.13 -4.12 -2.84
N GLY A 92 -16.90 -3.67 -1.61
CA GLY A 92 -16.82 -4.51 -0.41
C GLY A 92 -15.43 -5.06 -0.10
N ALA A 93 -14.36 -4.44 -0.61
CA ALA A 93 -13.00 -4.86 -0.29
C ALA A 93 -12.71 -4.64 1.20
N ALA A 94 -12.13 -5.66 1.84
CA ALA A 94 -11.71 -5.60 3.23
C ALA A 94 -10.19 -5.56 3.40
N GLU A 95 -9.47 -6.01 2.37
CA GLU A 95 -8.01 -6.03 2.29
C GLU A 95 -7.61 -5.45 0.95
N ILE A 96 -6.73 -4.44 0.96
CA ILE A 96 -6.35 -3.68 -0.23
C ILE A 96 -4.83 -3.61 -0.34
N ASP A 97 -4.28 -4.18 -1.41
CA ASP A 97 -2.88 -4.02 -1.77
C ASP A 97 -2.72 -2.88 -2.77
N LEU A 98 -1.95 -1.85 -2.40
CA LEU A 98 -1.59 -0.77 -3.32
C LEU A 98 -0.20 -1.01 -3.89
N LEU A 99 -0.10 -1.05 -5.22
CA LEU A 99 1.11 -1.36 -5.96
C LEU A 99 1.50 -0.17 -6.83
N GLY A 100 2.78 0.20 -6.87
CA GLY A 100 3.23 1.25 -7.78
C GLY A 100 2.63 2.62 -7.43
N VAL A 101 2.32 2.83 -6.15
CA VAL A 101 1.76 4.08 -5.63
C VAL A 101 2.81 4.96 -4.92
N LEU A 102 4.08 4.53 -4.92
CA LEU A 102 5.20 5.30 -4.36
C LEU A 102 6.16 5.75 -5.47
N GLY A 103 6.80 6.90 -5.23
CA GLY A 103 7.88 7.44 -6.07
C GLY A 103 7.44 8.49 -7.08
N ALA A 104 8.38 8.91 -7.93
CA ALA A 104 8.34 10.01 -8.90
C ALA A 104 8.06 11.40 -8.29
N ARG A 105 6.95 11.55 -7.57
CA ARG A 105 6.60 12.76 -6.83
C ARG A 105 6.36 12.46 -5.36
N ILE A 106 6.99 13.25 -4.50
CA ILE A 106 6.95 13.04 -3.04
C ILE A 106 5.57 13.36 -2.46
N ASP A 107 4.87 14.34 -3.00
CA ASP A 107 3.51 14.69 -2.62
C ASP A 107 2.53 13.53 -2.85
N HIS A 108 2.60 12.85 -4.00
CA HIS A 108 1.80 11.64 -4.26
C HIS A 108 2.14 10.50 -3.30
N THR A 109 3.43 10.32 -3.00
CA THR A 109 3.91 9.31 -2.05
C THR A 109 3.31 9.53 -0.67
N LEU A 110 3.36 10.77 -0.15
CA LEU A 110 2.79 11.13 1.15
C LEU A 110 1.26 10.98 1.16
N ALA A 111 0.58 11.42 0.08
CA ALA A 111 -0.87 11.27 -0.05
C ALA A 111 -1.29 9.79 -0.04
N ASN A 112 -0.57 8.93 -0.75
CA ASN A 112 -0.86 7.48 -0.80
C ASN A 112 -0.57 6.77 0.52
N ILE A 113 0.41 7.22 1.31
CA ILE A 113 0.58 6.75 2.69
C ILE A 113 -0.63 7.16 3.54
N GLY A 114 -1.13 8.39 3.39
CA GLY A 114 -2.34 8.87 4.06
C GLY A 114 -3.59 8.04 3.72
N LEU A 115 -3.66 7.45 2.52
CA LEU A 115 -4.75 6.54 2.17
C LEU A 115 -4.82 5.30 3.07
N LEU A 116 -3.70 4.84 3.64
CA LEU A 116 -3.71 3.74 4.60
C LEU A 116 -4.55 4.09 5.84
N ILE A 117 -4.44 5.33 6.34
CA ILE A 117 -5.24 5.83 7.46
C ILE A 117 -6.71 5.85 7.08
N LYS A 118 -7.04 6.32 5.86
CA LYS A 118 -8.42 6.33 5.37
C LYS A 118 -9.03 4.93 5.36
N VAL A 119 -8.28 3.91 4.92
CA VAL A 119 -8.74 2.52 4.91
C VAL A 119 -8.94 1.99 6.34
N ALA A 120 -7.95 2.21 7.22
CA ALA A 120 -8.00 1.77 8.61
C ALA A 120 -9.16 2.43 9.38
N GLY A 121 -9.44 3.71 9.14
CA GLY A 121 -10.58 4.42 9.70
C GLY A 121 -11.95 3.86 9.28
N ASN A 122 -12.01 3.07 8.21
CA ASN A 122 -13.20 2.32 7.78
C ASN A 122 -13.22 0.87 8.33
N GLY A 123 -12.34 0.53 9.27
CA GLY A 123 -12.20 -0.81 9.83
C GLY A 123 -11.72 -1.85 8.81
N LYS A 124 -11.02 -1.42 7.77
CA LYS A 124 -10.46 -2.27 6.71
C LYS A 124 -8.94 -2.24 6.76
N ARG A 125 -8.28 -3.15 6.04
CA ARG A 125 -6.82 -3.25 5.99
C ARG A 125 -6.29 -2.85 4.64
N ALA A 126 -5.19 -2.11 4.63
CA ALA A 126 -4.44 -1.84 3.42
C ALA A 126 -2.94 -1.90 3.68
N ARG A 127 -2.20 -2.21 2.62
CA ARG A 127 -0.75 -2.09 2.60
C ARG A 127 -0.26 -1.62 1.25
N ILE A 128 0.90 -0.97 1.25
CA ILE A 128 1.61 -0.60 0.04
C ILE A 128 2.75 -1.58 -0.16
N LEU A 129 2.85 -2.17 -1.35
CA LEU A 129 3.95 -3.05 -1.73
C LEU A 129 4.74 -2.40 -2.87
N GLN A 130 6.01 -2.06 -2.62
CA GLN A 130 6.86 -1.43 -3.60
C GLN A 130 8.28 -2.00 -3.55
N GLY A 131 8.69 -2.68 -4.61
CA GLY A 131 10.04 -3.22 -4.71
C GLY A 131 10.36 -4.26 -3.63
N ARG A 132 11.06 -3.84 -2.56
CA ARG A 132 11.42 -4.68 -1.40
C ARG A 132 10.77 -4.20 -0.11
N GLU A 133 9.91 -3.21 -0.22
CA GLU A 133 9.31 -2.52 0.90
C GLU A 133 7.84 -2.87 0.97
N GLU A 134 7.39 -3.08 2.21
CA GLU A 134 6.01 -3.26 2.59
C GLU A 134 5.69 -2.22 3.65
N LEU A 135 4.62 -1.44 3.42
CA LEU A 135 4.16 -0.39 4.31
C LEU A 135 2.72 -0.70 4.74
N PHE A 136 2.46 -0.72 6.05
CA PHE A 136 1.13 -0.94 6.61
C PHE A 136 1.00 -0.24 7.96
N LEU A 137 -0.23 -0.10 8.46
CA LEU A 137 -0.45 0.46 9.79
C LEU A 137 -0.43 -0.64 10.84
N ALA A 138 0.21 -0.38 11.98
CA ALA A 138 0.08 -1.24 13.15
C ALA A 138 -1.29 -1.07 13.78
N GLU A 139 -1.91 -2.20 14.10
CA GLU A 139 -3.10 -2.37 14.92
C GLU A 139 -2.74 -3.00 16.28
N ALA A 140 -3.74 -3.51 17.00
CA ALA A 140 -3.54 -4.31 18.20
C ALA A 140 -2.90 -5.66 17.84
N GLN A 141 -1.65 -5.86 18.30
CA GLN A 141 -0.81 -7.03 18.00
C GLN A 141 -0.65 -7.35 16.51
N THR A 142 0.18 -6.56 15.82
CA THR A 142 0.44 -6.73 14.38
C THR A 142 1.69 -7.58 14.14
N PRO A 143 1.56 -8.74 13.46
CA PRO A 143 2.72 -9.50 13.02
C PRO A 143 3.56 -8.72 12.00
N ILE A 144 4.87 -8.91 12.05
CA ILE A 144 5.80 -8.39 11.06
C ILE A 144 6.34 -9.57 10.26
N ASP A 145 5.83 -9.74 9.04
CA ASP A 145 6.33 -10.76 8.12
C ASP A 145 7.71 -10.35 7.61
N GLY A 146 8.70 -11.23 7.79
CA GLY A 146 10.07 -10.97 7.38
C GLY A 146 11.02 -12.06 7.82
N ARG A 147 12.31 -11.81 7.67
CA ARG A 147 13.38 -12.71 8.13
C ARG A 147 14.40 -11.96 8.97
N ARG A 148 15.19 -12.71 9.74
CA ARG A 148 16.32 -12.15 10.49
C ARG A 148 17.20 -11.31 9.56
N GLY A 149 17.55 -10.10 10.00
CA GLY A 149 18.31 -9.11 9.24
C GLY A 149 17.46 -8.13 8.43
N ASP A 150 16.17 -8.39 8.16
CA ASP A 150 15.30 -7.40 7.50
C ASP A 150 15.16 -6.15 8.38
N LEU A 151 15.02 -4.98 7.75
CA LEU A 151 14.86 -3.73 8.47
C LEU A 151 13.38 -3.45 8.75
N VAL A 152 13.12 -2.87 9.91
CA VAL A 152 11.78 -2.42 10.33
C VAL A 152 11.89 -0.97 10.79
N SER A 153 11.11 -0.08 10.20
CA SER A 153 10.95 1.30 10.68
C SER A 153 9.54 1.51 11.20
N LEU A 154 9.43 2.15 12.36
CA LEU A 154 8.18 2.53 13.02
C LEU A 154 8.06 4.06 12.97
N ILE A 155 7.08 4.58 12.23
CA ILE A 155 6.94 6.02 11.95
C ILE A 155 5.55 6.49 12.41
N PRO A 156 5.47 7.38 13.40
CA PRO A 156 4.20 7.97 13.81
C PRO A 156 3.59 8.82 12.68
N LEU A 157 2.35 8.53 12.30
CA LEU A 157 1.56 9.38 11.40
C LEU A 157 0.60 10.30 12.16
N SER A 158 0.48 10.13 13.48
CA SER A 158 -0.19 11.03 14.41
C SER A 158 0.84 11.81 15.22
N ASP A 159 0.44 12.92 15.86
CA ASP A 159 1.30 13.72 16.75
C ASP A 159 2.06 12.87 17.78
N SER A 160 1.38 11.86 18.30
CA SER A 160 2.00 10.78 19.06
C SER A 160 1.30 9.45 18.83
N VAL A 161 2.05 8.37 19.01
CA VAL A 161 1.56 7.00 19.08
C VAL A 161 1.98 6.43 20.44
N ALA A 162 1.00 6.00 21.24
CA ALA A 162 1.24 5.48 22.58
C ALA A 162 1.06 3.97 22.66
N GLY A 163 1.76 3.35 23.61
CA GLY A 163 1.69 1.92 23.84
C GLY A 163 2.45 1.08 22.83
N VAL A 164 3.52 1.63 22.27
CA VAL A 164 4.34 0.95 21.27
C VAL A 164 5.19 -0.12 21.96
N THR A 165 4.90 -1.38 21.66
CA THR A 165 5.66 -2.53 22.16
C THR A 165 6.08 -3.41 21.00
N THR A 166 7.35 -3.83 20.97
CA THR A 166 7.90 -4.64 19.88
C THR A 166 8.49 -5.95 20.39
N HIS A 167 8.42 -6.97 19.54
CA HIS A 167 9.02 -8.28 19.79
C HIS A 167 9.86 -8.72 18.59
N GLY A 168 10.95 -9.43 18.87
CA GLY A 168 11.85 -9.96 17.85
C GLY A 168 12.68 -8.91 17.09
N LEU A 169 12.75 -7.68 17.61
CA LEU A 169 13.54 -6.59 17.02
C LEU A 169 14.79 -6.29 17.86
N LYS A 170 15.86 -5.86 17.19
CA LYS A 170 17.17 -5.53 17.78
C LYS A 170 17.09 -4.45 18.87
N TYR A 171 16.28 -3.43 18.63
CA TYR A 171 16.02 -2.34 19.57
C TYR A 171 14.56 -2.47 20.06
N PRO A 172 14.30 -3.28 21.11
CA PRO A 172 12.95 -3.50 21.59
C PRO A 172 12.37 -2.22 22.22
N LEU A 173 11.07 -2.04 22.08
CA LEU A 173 10.29 -1.02 22.76
C LEU A 173 9.31 -1.69 23.70
N THR A 174 9.10 -1.11 24.87
CA THR A 174 8.15 -1.58 25.89
C THR A 174 7.30 -0.41 26.32
N ASP A 175 5.99 -0.46 26.02
CA ASP A 175 5.01 0.59 26.33
C ASP A 175 5.48 2.02 25.99
N ALA A 176 6.21 2.17 24.88
CA ALA A 176 6.81 3.44 24.49
C ALA A 176 5.77 4.41 23.89
N VAL A 177 6.11 5.70 23.94
CA VAL A 177 5.40 6.77 23.22
C VAL A 177 6.33 7.32 22.15
N LEU A 178 5.90 7.29 20.89
CA LEU A 178 6.64 7.82 19.75
C LEU A 178 5.95 9.08 19.23
N HIS A 179 6.69 10.17 19.09
CA HIS A 179 6.20 11.45 18.55
C HIS A 179 6.55 11.58 17.08
N ASN A 180 5.71 12.23 16.25
CA ASN A 180 6.03 12.45 14.83
C ASN A 180 7.25 13.36 14.57
N THR A 181 7.83 13.94 15.62
CA THR A 181 9.06 14.74 15.58
C THR A 181 10.34 13.96 15.93
N THR A 182 10.24 12.66 16.24
CA THR A 182 11.39 11.80 16.54
C THR A 182 11.76 10.89 15.37
N THR A 183 13.01 10.45 15.36
CA THR A 183 13.50 9.37 14.49
C THR A 183 13.63 8.04 15.23
N LEU A 184 13.32 8.00 16.53
CA LEU A 184 13.27 6.76 17.31
C LEU A 184 12.27 5.77 16.67
N GLY A 185 12.73 4.54 16.42
CA GLY A 185 11.95 3.50 15.76
C GLY A 185 12.31 3.30 14.28
N VAL A 186 13.05 4.22 13.66
CA VAL A 186 13.55 4.08 12.28
C VAL A 186 14.78 3.17 12.24
N SER A 187 14.88 2.32 11.21
CA SER A 187 16.01 1.42 10.95
C SER A 187 16.31 0.40 12.07
N ASN A 188 15.27 -0.16 12.67
CA ASN A 188 15.38 -1.36 13.52
C ASN A 188 15.63 -2.61 12.65
N GLU A 189 15.98 -3.73 13.26
CA GLU A 189 16.31 -4.97 12.55
C GLU A 189 15.61 -6.16 13.21
N ILE A 190 15.06 -7.08 12.41
CA ILE A 190 14.51 -8.34 12.91
C ILE A 190 15.67 -9.22 13.38
N THR A 191 15.70 -9.57 14.67
CA THR A 191 16.71 -10.46 15.25
C THR A 191 16.14 -11.82 15.62
N GLU A 192 14.82 -11.94 15.83
CA GLU A 192 14.15 -13.18 16.22
C GLU A 192 12.75 -13.25 15.59
N LEU A 193 12.22 -14.47 15.45
CA LEU A 193 10.87 -14.72 14.95
C LEU A 193 10.06 -15.51 16.00
N PRO A 194 8.75 -15.22 16.18
CA PRO A 194 7.97 -14.23 15.44
C PRO A 194 8.34 -12.78 15.82
N ALA A 195 8.36 -11.89 14.82
CA ALA A 195 8.49 -10.45 15.04
C ALA A 195 7.09 -9.80 15.03
N ALA A 196 6.88 -8.82 15.89
CA ALA A 196 5.59 -8.14 16.01
C ALA A 196 5.74 -6.72 16.57
N VAL A 197 4.72 -5.90 16.31
CA VAL A 197 4.55 -4.58 16.91
C VAL A 197 3.10 -4.39 17.34
N ASN A 198 2.92 -3.78 18.51
CA ASN A 198 1.63 -3.34 19.01
C ASN A 198 1.63 -1.82 19.14
N ALA A 199 0.51 -1.18 18.77
CA ALA A 199 0.25 0.23 19.04
C ALA A 199 -1.17 0.38 19.62
N ARG A 200 -1.31 1.10 20.74
CA ARG A 200 -2.61 1.23 21.42
C ARG A 200 -3.40 2.45 20.97
N GLN A 201 -2.72 3.56 20.69
CA GLN A 201 -3.34 4.83 20.35
C GLN A 201 -2.51 5.56 19.30
N GLY A 202 -3.17 6.20 18.33
CA GLY A 202 -2.54 6.86 17.20
C GLY A 202 -2.23 5.92 16.03
N TRP A 203 -1.84 6.49 14.89
CA TRP A 203 -1.50 5.74 13.69
C TRP A 203 0.01 5.52 13.58
N LEU A 204 0.45 4.27 13.65
CA LEU A 204 1.85 3.91 13.47
C LEU A 204 2.05 3.24 12.11
N LEU A 205 2.83 3.88 11.24
CA LEU A 205 3.29 3.25 10.01
C LEU A 205 4.44 2.28 10.33
N VAL A 206 4.29 1.05 9.87
CA VAL A 206 5.34 0.04 9.87
C VAL A 206 5.88 -0.04 8.45
N VAL A 207 7.19 0.11 8.29
CA VAL A 207 7.89 -0.07 7.01
C VAL A 207 8.86 -1.23 7.16
N VAL A 208 8.61 -2.31 6.44
CA VAL A 208 9.50 -3.47 6.38
C VAL A 208 10.32 -3.40 5.10
N THR A 209 11.65 -3.43 5.21
CA THR A 209 12.56 -3.51 4.07
C THR A 209 13.24 -4.87 4.07
N HIS A 210 12.83 -5.75 3.15
CA HIS A 210 13.41 -7.08 3.03
C HIS A 210 14.84 -6.99 2.49
N ARG A 211 15.87 -7.36 3.28
CA ARG A 211 17.28 -7.35 2.86
C ARG A 211 17.62 -8.59 2.04
N ARG A 212 18.76 -8.57 1.33
CA ARG A 212 19.15 -9.58 0.31
C ARG A 212 19.88 -10.72 0.98
#